data_AF-A0A8H4YFH5-F1
#
_entry.id   AF-A0A8H4YFH5-F1
#
_cell.length_a   1.000
_cell.length_b   1.000
_cell.length_c   1.000
_cell.angle_alpha   90.00
_cell.angle_beta   90.00
_cell.angle_gamma   90.00
#
_symmetry.space_group_name_H-M   'P 1'
#
loop_
_entity.id
_entity.type
_entity.pdbx_description
1 polymer ?
#
loop_
_entity_poly.entity_id
_entity_poly.type
_entity_poly.pdbx_seq_one_letter_code
_entity_poly.pdbx_strand_id
1 'polypeptide(L)'
;MVRTETLLSEYINFSDQNAGLSDAELTNKELMFYGAAAVSHLCNEQEQGMNIGENLQQSERFRFIRELDIISSIYSIAPISKKAGIKSTPPVIAWSRRLQTVFLGFCCTRDMHDV
;
A
#
# COMPACT_ATOMS: atom_id res chain seq x y z
N MET A 1 -34.21 -17.74 -23.39
CA MET A 1 -32.82 -17.33 -23.67
C MET A 1 -32.37 -16.47 -22.49
N VAL A 2 -31.60 -17.06 -21.58
CA VAL A 2 -31.17 -16.40 -20.34
C VAL A 2 -30.08 -15.39 -20.71
N ARG A 3 -30.36 -14.10 -20.52
CA ARG A 3 -29.33 -13.06 -20.62
C ARG A 3 -28.42 -13.22 -19.42
N THR A 4 -27.21 -13.69 -19.65
CA THR A 4 -26.09 -13.55 -18.73
C THR A 4 -25.73 -12.07 -18.66
N GLU A 5 -26.42 -11.34 -17.78
CA GLU A 5 -25.94 -10.05 -17.33
C GLU A 5 -24.59 -10.27 -16.68
N THR A 6 -23.59 -9.70 -17.33
CA THR A 6 -22.20 -9.84 -17.00
C THR A 6 -22.01 -9.21 -15.63
N LEU A 7 -21.65 -10.01 -14.63
CA LEU A 7 -21.27 -9.63 -13.25
C LEU A 7 -20.01 -8.73 -13.18
N LEU A 8 -19.72 -7.99 -14.24
CA LEU A 8 -18.53 -7.16 -14.46
C LEU A 8 -18.81 -5.65 -14.27
N SER A 9 -20.05 -5.26 -13.99
CA SER A 9 -20.41 -3.84 -13.76
C SER A 9 -20.10 -3.33 -12.35
N GLU A 10 -19.58 -4.17 -11.46
CA GLU A 10 -18.95 -3.74 -10.20
C GLU A 10 -17.45 -3.42 -10.40
N TYR A 11 -17.08 -2.97 -11.60
CA TYR A 11 -15.82 -2.25 -11.76
C TYR A 11 -15.94 -0.98 -10.91
N ILE A 12 -15.10 -0.88 -9.88
CA ILE A 12 -15.07 0.26 -8.94
C ILE A 12 -15.13 1.55 -9.74
N ASN A 13 -16.29 2.20 -9.76
CA ASN A 13 -16.48 3.44 -10.51
C ASN A 13 -15.92 4.58 -9.68
N PHE A 14 -14.65 4.91 -9.90
CA PHE A 14 -13.95 5.99 -9.19
C PHE A 14 -14.52 7.38 -9.51
N SER A 15 -15.32 7.51 -10.58
CA SER A 15 -15.85 8.78 -11.08
C SER A 15 -16.90 9.39 -10.13
N ASP A 16 -17.70 8.56 -9.46
CA ASP A 16 -18.76 9.01 -8.55
C ASP A 16 -18.29 9.25 -7.11
N GLN A 17 -17.09 8.78 -6.74
CA GLN A 17 -16.60 8.87 -5.35
C GLN A 17 -16.09 10.26 -4.94
N ASN A 18 -16.01 11.20 -5.88
CA ASN A 18 -15.54 12.56 -5.60
C ASN A 18 -16.71 13.56 -5.52
N ALA A 19 -17.92 13.14 -5.92
CA ALA A 19 -19.10 13.99 -5.87
C ALA A 19 -19.50 14.26 -4.40
N GLY A 20 -19.58 15.54 -4.05
CA GLY A 20 -19.96 15.97 -2.70
C GLY A 20 -18.82 16.02 -1.68
N LEU A 21 -17.58 15.72 -2.08
CA LEU A 21 -16.40 15.94 -1.24
C LEU A 21 -15.94 17.40 -1.31
N SER A 22 -15.53 17.93 -0.17
CA SER A 22 -14.81 19.20 -0.09
C SER A 22 -13.40 19.08 -0.66
N ASP A 23 -12.79 20.21 -1.05
CA ASP A 23 -11.41 20.25 -1.56
C ASP A 23 -10.40 19.64 -0.57
N ALA A 24 -10.66 19.79 0.73
CA ALA A 24 -9.84 19.20 1.79
C ALA A 24 -9.94 17.67 1.80
N GLU A 25 -11.14 17.12 1.59
CA GLU A 25 -11.35 15.67 1.51
C GLU A 25 -10.74 15.08 0.23
N LEU A 26 -10.85 15.81 -0.90
CA LEU A 26 -10.17 15.43 -2.14
C LEU A 26 -8.66 15.40 -1.97
N THR A 27 -8.09 16.43 -1.36
CA THR A 27 -6.65 16.48 -1.04
C THR A 27 -6.24 15.32 -0.14
N ASN A 28 -7.00 15.02 0.92
CA ASN A 28 -6.70 13.90 1.81
C ASN A 28 -6.78 12.56 1.07
N LYS A 29 -7.74 12.39 0.17
CA LYS A 29 -7.87 11.19 -0.68
C LYS A 29 -6.65 11.01 -1.58
N GLU A 30 -6.16 12.07 -2.21
CA GLU A 30 -4.93 12.04 -3.02
C GLU A 30 -3.71 11.66 -2.15
N LEU A 31 -3.56 12.27 -0.98
CA LEU A 31 -2.48 11.95 -0.04
C LEU A 31 -2.56 10.50 0.46
N MET A 32 -3.77 9.95 0.66
CA MET A 32 -3.96 8.54 0.98
C MET A 32 -3.46 7.64 -0.15
N PHE A 33 -3.74 7.98 -1.42
CA PHE A 33 -3.23 7.22 -2.55
C PHE A 33 -1.70 7.26 -2.64
N TYR A 34 -1.09 8.42 -2.41
CA TYR A 34 0.37 8.52 -2.35
C TYR A 34 0.97 7.68 -1.22
N GLY A 35 0.35 7.71 -0.03
CA GLY A 35 0.76 6.87 1.10
C GLY A 35 0.67 5.38 0.76
N ALA A 36 -0.46 4.93 0.21
CA ALA A 36 -0.66 3.55 -0.20
C ALA A 36 0.34 3.10 -1.28
N ALA A 37 0.58 3.95 -2.29
CA ALA A 37 1.56 3.68 -3.34
C ALA A 37 2.99 3.56 -2.78
N ALA A 38 3.37 4.45 -1.86
CA ALA A 38 4.68 4.40 -1.21
C ALA A 38 4.85 3.12 -0.39
N VAL A 39 3.84 2.72 0.40
CA VAL A 39 3.87 1.47 1.17
C VAL A 39 3.96 0.25 0.25
N SER A 40 3.18 0.23 -0.84
CA SER A 40 3.27 -0.84 -1.85
C SER A 40 4.69 -0.96 -2.43
N HIS A 41 5.33 0.16 -2.74
CA HIS A 41 6.72 0.15 -3.21
C HIS A 41 7.68 -0.35 -2.14
N LEU A 42 7.52 0.04 -0.88
CA LEU A 42 8.36 -0.43 0.23
C LEU A 42 8.23 -1.95 0.45
N CYS A 43 7.04 -2.53 0.25
CA CYS A 43 6.87 -3.98 0.30
C CYS A 43 7.75 -4.70 -0.74
N ASN A 44 7.81 -4.18 -1.97
CA ASN A 44 8.64 -4.74 -3.04
C ASN A 44 10.14 -4.65 -2.74
N GLU A 45 10.56 -3.58 -2.06
CA GLU A 45 11.97 -3.40 -1.67
C GLU A 45 12.33 -4.30 -0.48
N GLN A 46 11.40 -4.52 0.45
CA GLN A 46 11.57 -5.49 1.53
C GLN A 46 11.71 -6.92 1.00
N GLU A 47 10.94 -7.28 -0.03
CA GLU A 47 11.04 -8.57 -0.71
C GLU A 47 12.44 -8.79 -1.31
N GLN A 48 13.08 -7.71 -1.78
CA GLN A 48 14.46 -7.72 -2.29
C GLN A 48 15.52 -7.66 -1.17
N GLY A 49 15.11 -7.68 0.09
CA GLY A 49 16.00 -7.70 1.26
C GLY A 49 16.48 -6.32 1.71
N MET A 50 15.87 -5.22 1.23
CA MET A 50 16.24 -3.88 1.69
C MET A 50 15.63 -3.54 3.05
N ASN A 51 16.36 -2.73 3.84
CA ASN A 51 15.81 -2.11 5.03
C ASN A 51 14.83 -0.99 4.62
N ILE A 52 13.54 -1.24 4.82
CA ILE A 52 12.47 -0.30 4.43
C ILE A 52 12.51 1.03 5.19
N GLY A 53 13.00 1.05 6.43
CA GLY A 53 13.13 2.27 7.21
C GLY A 53 14.22 3.17 6.64
N GLU A 54 15.39 2.61 6.33
CA GLU A 54 16.48 3.31 5.67
C GLU A 54 16.08 3.77 4.28
N ASN A 55 15.42 2.91 3.49
CA ASN A 55 14.98 3.23 2.14
C ASN A 55 13.99 4.41 2.15
N LEU A 56 12.99 4.39 3.05
CA LEU A 56 12.07 5.52 3.22
C LEU A 56 12.83 6.81 3.52
N GLN A 57 13.87 6.77 4.36
CA GLN A 57 14.61 7.96 4.80
C GLN A 57 15.61 8.50 3.78
N GLN A 58 16.28 7.63 3.03
CA GLN A 58 17.44 8.00 2.20
C GLN A 58 17.10 8.13 0.71
N SER A 59 16.12 7.37 0.21
CA SER A 59 15.83 7.37 -1.21
C SER A 59 15.11 8.64 -1.65
N GLU A 60 15.59 9.27 -2.72
CA GLU A 60 14.98 10.44 -3.34
C GLU A 60 13.52 10.18 -3.77
N ARG A 61 13.21 8.93 -4.15
CA ARG A 61 11.85 8.54 -4.56
C ARG A 61 10.79 8.82 -3.49
N PHE A 62 11.19 8.78 -2.22
CA PHE A 62 10.30 9.06 -1.09
C PHE A 62 10.44 10.48 -0.53
N ARG A 63 11.19 11.38 -1.21
CA ARG A 63 11.36 12.76 -0.75
C ARG A 63 10.01 13.44 -0.51
N PHE A 64 9.10 13.36 -1.48
CA PHE A 64 7.75 13.92 -1.35
C PHE A 64 6.97 13.33 -0.16
N ILE A 65 7.07 12.01 0.04
CA ILE A 65 6.41 11.32 1.17
C ILE A 65 6.93 11.84 2.52
N ARG A 66 8.24 12.10 2.62
CA ARG A 66 8.87 12.65 3.82
C ARG A 66 8.54 14.12 4.03
N GLU A 67 8.70 14.94 3.00
CA GLU A 67 8.48 16.39 3.06
C GLU A 67 7.04 16.73 3.49
N LEU A 68 6.07 15.93 3.06
CA LEU A 68 4.67 16.10 3.42
C LEU A 68 4.23 15.31 4.66
N ASP A 69 5.13 14.57 5.31
CA ASP A 69 4.84 13.67 6.44
C ASP A 69 3.65 12.74 6.14
N ILE A 70 3.61 12.17 4.94
CA ILE A 70 2.55 11.25 4.51
C ILE A 70 2.71 9.92 5.27
N ILE A 71 3.95 9.47 5.48
CA ILE A 71 4.28 8.32 6.32
C ILE A 71 5.20 8.79 7.46
N SER A 72 4.67 8.81 8.67
CA SER A 72 5.37 9.30 9.87
C SER A 72 6.20 8.21 10.56
N SER A 73 5.80 6.95 10.43
CA SER A 73 6.54 5.81 10.99
C SER A 73 6.25 4.53 10.23
N ILE A 74 7.23 3.64 10.17
CA ILE A 74 7.11 2.31 9.57
C ILE A 74 7.50 1.27 10.62
N TYR A 75 6.77 0.17 10.64
CA TYR A 75 7.05 -1.00 11.45
C TYR A 75 7.21 -2.19 10.52
N SER A 76 8.39 -2.81 10.57
CA SER A 76 8.59 -4.13 9.97
C SER A 76 8.12 -5.17 10.98
N ILE A 77 7.19 -6.04 10.55
CA ILE A 77 6.75 -7.17 11.36
C ILE A 77 7.67 -8.36 11.06
N ALA A 78 7.90 -9.24 12.03
CA ALA A 78 8.56 -10.50 11.76
C ALA A 78 7.74 -11.34 10.74
N PRO A 79 8.39 -12.11 9.85
CA PRO A 79 7.70 -13.05 8.97
C PRO A 79 6.83 -14.02 9.78
N ILE A 80 5.56 -14.18 9.39
CA ILE A 80 4.58 -14.98 10.14
C ILE A 80 4.83 -16.49 9.94
N SER A 81 5.57 -16.93 8.91
CA SER A 81 5.85 -18.34 8.63
C SER A 81 7.29 -18.77 8.94
N LYS A 82 7.49 -19.36 10.14
CA LYS A 82 8.58 -20.35 10.36
C LYS A 82 8.14 -21.78 10.04
N LYS A 83 6.86 -22.01 9.70
CA LYS A 83 6.34 -23.34 9.34
C LYS A 83 6.36 -23.50 7.83
N ALA A 84 7.16 -24.46 7.38
CA ALA A 84 7.16 -25.09 6.06
C ALA A 84 7.52 -24.20 4.86
N GLY A 85 8.81 -23.93 4.62
CA GLY A 85 9.38 -23.69 3.28
C GLY A 85 8.93 -22.44 2.48
N ILE A 86 7.84 -21.79 2.86
CA ILE A 86 7.27 -20.64 2.17
C ILE A 86 8.06 -19.40 2.58
N LYS A 87 8.80 -18.84 1.63
CA LYS A 87 9.40 -17.51 1.76
C LYS A 87 8.30 -16.47 1.69
N SER A 88 7.75 -16.09 2.84
CA SER A 88 6.77 -15.01 2.92
C SER A 88 7.45 -13.72 3.34
N THR A 89 7.37 -12.70 2.48
CA THR A 89 7.78 -11.34 2.83
C THR A 89 6.84 -10.81 3.91
N PRO A 90 7.35 -10.32 5.04
CA PRO A 90 6.49 -9.81 6.10
C PRO A 90 5.66 -8.61 5.63
N PRO A 91 4.47 -8.39 6.19
CA PRO A 91 3.71 -7.19 5.89
C PRO A 91 4.43 -5.93 6.37
N VAL A 92 4.22 -4.83 5.67
CA VAL A 92 4.68 -3.49 6.07
C VAL A 92 3.52 -2.76 6.72
N ILE A 93 3.72 -2.31 7.96
CA ILE A 93 2.79 -1.39 8.62
C ILE A 93 3.39 0.01 8.56
N ALA A 94 2.61 0.97 8.09
CA ALA A 94 2.99 2.38 8.11
C ALA A 94 1.90 3.21 8.76
N TRP A 95 2.30 4.19 9.56
CA TRP A 95 1.39 5.11 10.23
C TRP A 95 1.58 6.53 9.71
N SER A 96 0.47 7.18 9.40
CA SER A 96 0.42 8.60 9.05
C SER A 96 -0.24 9.39 10.17
N ARG A 97 0.54 10.24 10.85
CA ARG A 97 -0.02 11.17 11.83
C ARG A 97 -0.86 12.24 11.13
N ARG A 98 -0.43 12.70 9.96
CA ARG A 98 -1.14 13.73 9.18
C ARG A 98 -2.52 13.26 8.75
N LEU A 99 -2.62 12.04 8.21
CA LEU A 99 -3.88 11.48 7.70
C LEU A 99 -4.66 10.70 8.77
N GLN A 100 -4.14 10.56 9.99
CA GLN A 100 -4.70 9.72 11.06
C GLN A 100 -5.05 8.31 10.57
N THR A 101 -4.19 7.75 9.72
CA THR A 101 -4.46 6.51 8.96
C THR A 101 -3.30 5.53 9.10
N VAL A 102 -3.63 4.25 9.31
CA VAL A 102 -2.69 3.13 9.21
C VAL A 102 -2.78 2.52 7.82
N PHE A 103 -1.63 2.41 7.16
CA PHE A 103 -1.48 1.67 5.92
C PHE A 103 -0.91 0.28 6.21
N LEU A 104 -1.48 -0.72 5.55
CA LEU A 104 -1.05 -2.11 5.66
C LEU A 104 -0.72 -2.63 4.25
N GLY A 105 0.55 -2.92 4.01
CA GLY A 105 1.05 -3.43 2.74
C GLY A 105 1.43 -4.90 2.83
N PHE A 106 1.11 -5.64 1.78
CA PHE A 106 1.47 -7.05 1.62
C PHE A 106 2.16 -7.26 0.27
N CYS A 107 3.16 -8.14 0.23
CA CYS A 107 3.66 -8.72 -1.01
C CYS A 107 3.23 -10.18 -1.06
N CYS A 108 2.43 -10.52 -2.07
CA CYS A 108 2.13 -11.92 -2.38
C CYS A 108 3.33 -12.57 -3.09
N THR A 109 3.40 -13.90 -3.04
CA THR A 109 4.36 -14.65 -3.87
C THR A 109 4.17 -14.29 -5.34
N ARG A 110 5.29 -14.10 -6.04
CA ARG A 110 5.33 -13.92 -7.49
C ARG A 110 5.65 -15.24 -8.21
N ASP A 111 5.91 -16.30 -7.47
CA ASP A 111 6.13 -17.62 -8.04
C ASP A 111 4.79 -18.26 -8.36
N MET A 112 4.57 -18.55 -9.64
CA MET A 112 3.38 -19.24 -10.12
C MET A 112 3.30 -20.69 -9.60
N HIS A 113 4.41 -21.24 -9.09
CA HIS A 113 4.48 -22.58 -8.50
C HIS A 113 3.99 -22.61 -7.05
N ASP A 114 3.85 -21.44 -6.40
CA ASP A 114 3.35 -21.30 -5.03
C ASP A 114 1.81 -21.12 -4.98
N VAL A 115 1.11 -21.15 -6.12
CA VAL A 115 -0.35 -20.96 -6.26
C VAL A 115 -1.08 -22.27 -6.52
#